data_AF-A0A2N2LS50-F1
#
_entry.id   AF-A0A2N2LS50-F1
#
_cell.length_a   1.000
_cell.length_b   1.000
_cell.length_c   1.000
_cell.angle_alpha   90.00
_cell.angle_beta   90.00
_cell.angle_gamma   90.00
#
_symmetry.space_group_name_H-M   'P 1'
#
loop_
_entity.id
_entity.type
_entity.pdbx_description
1 polymer ?
#
loop_
_entity_poly.entity_id
_entity_poly.type
_entity_poly.pdbx_seq_one_letter_code
_entity_poly.pdbx_strand_id
1 'polypeptide(L)'
;MKMKILRLCVILLIISLCCSTSCEANKMLNADIREPAVAGKFYPDSAAKLRNAIEYFLQDALPVKVKKPVAIIVPHAGYIFSGQICADGFKQVLSKKILPTARSIHPFMNPSIPLKSWCPSFR
;
A
#
# COMPACT_ATOMS: atom_id res chain seq x y z
N MET A 1 -34.60 4.68 46.55
CA MET A 1 -34.80 4.55 45.09
C MET A 1 -34.12 5.67 44.28
N LYS A 2 -34.27 6.95 44.68
CA LYS A 2 -33.64 8.12 44.04
C LYS A 2 -32.09 8.04 43.88
N MET A 3 -31.37 7.54 44.89
CA MET A 3 -29.89 7.46 44.85
C MET A 3 -29.33 6.38 43.91
N LYS A 4 -30.10 5.33 43.61
CA LYS A 4 -29.69 4.28 42.65
C LYS A 4 -29.90 4.75 41.21
N ILE A 5 -30.99 5.49 40.97
CA ILE A 5 -31.29 6.14 39.69
C ILE A 5 -30.26 7.23 39.39
N LEU A 6 -29.88 8.05 40.38
CA LEU A 6 -28.84 9.07 40.22
C LEU A 6 -27.47 8.45 39.88
N ARG A 7 -27.08 7.37 40.55
CA ARG A 7 -25.83 6.65 40.26
C ARG A 7 -25.85 6.01 38.86
N LEU A 8 -26.99 5.47 38.43
CA LEU A 8 -27.15 4.89 37.10
C LEU A 8 -27.02 5.97 36.00
N CYS A 9 -27.63 7.14 36.18
CA CYS A 9 -27.51 8.26 35.24
C CYS A 9 -26.07 8.81 35.15
N VAL A 10 -25.35 8.88 36.27
CA VAL A 10 -23.95 9.34 36.29
C VAL A 10 -23.03 8.34 35.57
N ILE A 11 -23.24 7.04 35.77
CA ILE A 11 -22.48 5.99 35.07
C ILE A 11 -22.75 6.04 33.56
N LEU A 12 -24.00 6.20 33.14
CA LEU A 12 -24.37 6.32 31.73
C LEU A 12 -23.79 7.58 31.07
N LEU A 13 -23.73 8.71 31.80
CA LEU A 13 -23.07 9.94 31.34
C LEU A 13 -21.56 9.76 31.16
N ILE A 14 -20.88 9.08 32.10
CA ILE A 14 -19.44 8.82 32.01
C ILE A 14 -19.11 7.87 30.85
N ILE A 15 -19.93 6.82 30.62
CA ILE A 15 -19.76 5.89 29.49
C ILE A 15 -19.94 6.62 28.15
N SER A 16 -20.96 7.48 28.05
CA SER A 16 -21.19 8.30 26.85
C SER A 16 -20.06 9.29 26.60
N LEU A 17 -19.49 9.90 27.65
CA LEU A 17 -18.37 10.83 27.53
C LEU A 17 -17.06 10.11 27.16
N CYS A 18 -16.87 8.88 27.63
CA CYS A 18 -15.70 8.04 27.32
C CYS A 18 -15.76 7.43 25.90
N CYS A 19 -16.96 7.24 25.35
CA CYS A 19 -17.14 6.76 23.98
C CYS A 19 -16.68 7.79 22.93
N SER A 20 -16.86 9.09 23.21
CA SER A 20 -16.44 10.18 22.31
C SER A 20 -14.92 10.40 22.24
N THR A 21 -14.15 9.92 23.22
CA THR A 21 -12.68 10.07 23.22
C THR A 21 -11.93 8.88 22.61
N SER A 22 -12.65 7.84 22.17
CA SER A 22 -12.06 6.60 21.65
C SER A 22 -11.83 6.57 20.13
N CYS A 23 -12.06 7.67 19.41
CA CYS A 23 -11.82 7.75 17.97
C CYS A 23 -11.26 9.11 17.57
N GLU A 24 -9.96 9.34 17.77
CA GLU A 24 -9.13 10.21 16.92
C GLU A 24 -7.65 9.96 17.26
N ALA A 25 -7.15 8.77 16.90
CA ALA A 25 -5.73 8.41 17.05
C ALA A 25 -4.98 8.36 15.70
N ASN A 26 -5.48 9.03 14.66
CA ASN A 26 -4.85 8.98 13.33
C ASN A 26 -4.52 10.35 12.71
N LYS A 27 -4.63 11.46 13.44
CA LYS A 27 -4.39 12.81 12.89
C LYS A 27 -3.10 13.47 13.36
N MET A 28 -2.02 12.72 13.59
CA MET A 28 -0.73 13.33 13.98
C MET A 28 0.54 12.68 13.40
N LEU A 29 0.43 11.83 12.38
CA LEU A 29 1.58 11.35 11.59
C LEU A 29 1.42 11.67 10.10
N ASN A 30 1.03 12.90 9.77
CA ASN A 30 1.14 13.39 8.39
C ASN A 30 2.60 13.80 8.13
N ALA A 31 3.46 12.80 7.94
CA ALA A 31 4.53 12.98 6.97
C ALA A 31 3.84 13.26 5.63
N ASP A 32 4.21 14.35 4.97
CA ASP A 32 3.52 14.87 3.78
C ASP A 32 3.37 13.76 2.70
N ILE A 33 2.19 13.15 2.62
CA ILE A 33 1.93 12.08 1.65
C ILE A 33 1.64 12.74 0.32
N ARG A 34 2.65 12.89 -0.53
CA ARG A 34 2.47 13.20 -1.96
C ARG A 34 1.56 12.22 -2.68
N GLU A 35 0.60 12.78 -3.38
CA GLU A 35 -0.30 12.07 -4.28
C GLU A 35 0.41 11.55 -5.56
N PRO A 36 -0.06 10.43 -6.13
CA PRO A 36 0.51 9.86 -7.35
C PRO A 36 0.29 10.78 -8.56
N ALA A 37 1.37 11.39 -9.06
CA ALA A 37 1.31 12.42 -10.10
C ALA A 37 0.92 11.92 -11.52
N VAL A 38 1.02 10.61 -11.78
CA VAL A 38 0.81 10.01 -13.12
C VAL A 38 -0.22 8.87 -13.14
N ALA A 39 -0.95 8.69 -12.03
CA ALA A 39 -2.09 7.80 -11.96
C ALA A 39 -3.14 8.18 -13.04
N GLY A 40 -3.74 7.19 -13.68
CA GLY A 40 -4.66 7.37 -14.81
C GLY A 40 -3.98 7.66 -16.15
N LYS A 41 -2.67 7.98 -16.16
CA LYS A 41 -1.89 8.20 -17.40
C LYS A 41 -0.98 7.03 -17.72
N PHE A 42 -0.12 6.66 -16.77
CA PHE A 42 0.87 5.59 -16.98
C PHE A 42 0.38 4.24 -16.46
N TYR A 43 -0.53 4.24 -15.50
CA TYR A 43 -1.14 3.06 -14.91
C TYR A 43 -2.54 3.41 -14.40
N PRO A 44 -3.43 2.43 -14.16
CA PRO A 44 -4.78 2.70 -13.66
C PRO A 44 -4.75 3.48 -12.33
N ASP A 45 -5.60 4.50 -12.23
CA ASP A 45 -5.79 5.31 -11.01
C ASP A 45 -6.51 4.55 -9.89
N SER A 46 -7.44 3.67 -10.27
CA SER A 46 -8.15 2.80 -9.34
C SER A 46 -7.20 1.72 -8.79
N ALA A 47 -7.06 1.68 -7.46
CA ALA A 47 -6.26 0.68 -6.77
C ALA A 47 -6.66 -0.76 -7.12
N ALA A 48 -7.96 -1.02 -7.29
CA ALA A 48 -8.46 -2.34 -7.67
C ALA A 48 -8.03 -2.72 -9.10
N LYS A 49 -8.17 -1.78 -10.06
CA LYS A 49 -7.74 -2.00 -11.44
C LYS A 49 -6.22 -2.17 -11.54
N LEU A 50 -5.47 -1.35 -10.81
CA LEU A 50 -4.02 -1.44 -10.74
C LEU A 50 -3.57 -2.80 -10.22
N ARG A 51 -4.19 -3.27 -9.14
CA ARG A 51 -3.91 -4.60 -8.57
C ARG A 51 -4.16 -5.71 -9.58
N ASN A 52 -5.32 -5.70 -10.23
CA ASN A 52 -5.65 -6.72 -11.22
C ASN A 52 -4.68 -6.72 -12.40
N ALA A 53 -4.27 -5.53 -12.87
CA ALA A 53 -3.27 -5.42 -13.93
C ALA A 53 -1.91 -6.01 -13.52
N ILE A 54 -1.45 -5.71 -12.30
CA ILE A 54 -0.19 -6.26 -11.77
C ILE A 54 -0.29 -7.78 -11.64
N GLU A 55 -1.38 -8.30 -11.07
CA GLU A 55 -1.61 -9.74 -10.92
C GLU A 55 -1.63 -10.44 -12.27
N TYR A 56 -2.30 -9.86 -13.27
CA TYR A 56 -2.30 -10.36 -14.64
C TYR A 56 -0.87 -10.51 -15.21
N PHE A 57 -0.07 -9.44 -15.15
CA PHE A 57 1.31 -9.49 -15.67
C PHE A 57 2.19 -10.49 -14.89
N LEU A 58 2.02 -10.61 -13.57
CA LEU A 58 2.79 -11.53 -12.73
C LEU A 58 2.41 -13.01 -12.91
N GLN A 59 1.17 -13.27 -13.34
CA GLN A 59 0.72 -14.61 -13.71
C GLN A 59 1.37 -15.06 -15.01
N ASP A 60 1.48 -14.16 -15.99
CA ASP A 60 2.12 -14.43 -17.29
C ASP A 60 3.65 -14.24 -17.27
N ALA A 61 4.21 -13.79 -16.14
CA ALA A 61 5.63 -13.49 -16.03
C ALA A 61 6.52 -14.73 -16.25
N LEU A 62 7.65 -14.51 -16.90
CA LEU A 62 8.66 -15.53 -17.13
C LEU A 62 9.05 -16.25 -15.82
N PRO A 63 9.25 -17.58 -15.86
CA PRO A 63 9.65 -18.33 -14.67
C PRO A 63 10.98 -17.82 -14.11
N VAL A 64 11.21 -18.07 -12.82
CA VAL A 64 12.45 -17.69 -12.17
C VAL A 64 13.62 -18.45 -12.78
N LYS A 65 14.58 -17.73 -13.34
CA LYS A 65 15.81 -18.27 -13.95
C LYS A 65 17.04 -17.99 -13.08
N VAL A 66 17.04 -16.89 -12.32
CA VAL A 66 18.21 -16.44 -11.54
C VAL A 66 18.03 -16.78 -10.06
N LYS A 67 18.95 -17.57 -9.49
CA LYS A 67 18.86 -18.03 -8.07
C LYS A 67 19.10 -16.92 -7.04
N LYS A 68 20.02 -15.98 -7.33
CA LYS A 68 20.44 -14.90 -6.42
C LYS A 68 20.76 -13.62 -7.20
N PRO A 69 19.76 -12.97 -7.82
CA PRO A 69 19.97 -11.69 -8.50
C PRO A 69 20.42 -10.63 -7.48
N VAL A 70 21.45 -9.87 -7.82
CA VAL A 70 21.96 -8.74 -7.00
C VAL A 70 21.27 -7.42 -7.35
N ALA A 71 20.76 -7.31 -8.58
CA ALA A 71 20.01 -6.17 -9.08
C ALA A 71 19.06 -6.61 -10.20
N ILE A 72 18.04 -5.78 -10.47
CA ILE A 72 17.18 -5.87 -11.66
C ILE A 72 17.12 -4.48 -12.30
N ILE A 73 17.01 -4.46 -13.62
CA ILE A 73 16.77 -3.24 -14.40
C ILE A 73 15.47 -3.47 -15.15
N VAL A 74 14.53 -2.55 -15.01
CA VAL A 74 13.20 -2.63 -15.63
C VAL A 74 12.87 -1.30 -16.32
N PRO A 75 12.10 -1.32 -17.42
CA PRO A 75 11.62 -0.11 -18.08
C PRO A 75 10.67 0.70 -17.19
N HIS A 76 10.49 1.99 -17.54
CA HIS A 76 9.71 2.95 -16.73
C HIS A 76 8.51 3.57 -17.47
N ALA A 77 8.14 2.99 -18.61
CA ALA A 77 7.03 3.46 -19.43
C ALA A 77 5.67 3.07 -18.81
N GLY A 78 4.58 3.57 -19.42
CA GLY A 78 3.23 3.18 -19.02
C GLY A 78 3.00 1.66 -19.13
N TYR A 79 2.12 1.13 -18.29
CA TYR A 79 1.88 -0.32 -18.14
C TYR A 79 1.44 -0.98 -19.45
N ILE A 80 0.77 -0.26 -20.33
CA ILE A 80 0.37 -0.76 -21.65
C ILE A 80 1.57 -1.06 -22.56
N PHE A 81 2.71 -0.41 -22.34
CA PHE A 81 3.92 -0.57 -23.14
C PHE A 81 4.93 -1.51 -22.49
N SER A 82 5.06 -1.44 -21.17
CA SER A 82 6.16 -2.11 -20.46
C SER A 82 5.75 -2.94 -19.25
N GLY A 83 4.45 -3.12 -19.00
CA GLY A 83 3.94 -3.86 -17.84
C GLY A 83 4.45 -5.28 -17.77
N GLN A 84 4.37 -6.04 -18.87
CA GLN A 84 4.82 -7.43 -18.90
C GLN A 84 6.33 -7.57 -18.66
N ILE A 85 7.14 -6.72 -19.29
CA ILE A 85 8.61 -6.73 -19.14
C ILE A 85 9.02 -6.40 -17.70
N CYS A 86 8.32 -5.48 -17.04
CA CYS A 86 8.52 -5.22 -15.62
C CYS A 86 8.21 -6.47 -14.80
N ALA A 87 7.08 -7.14 -15.06
CA ALA A 87 6.69 -8.35 -14.33
C ALA A 87 7.70 -9.49 -14.47
N ASP A 88 8.23 -9.70 -15.67
CA ASP A 88 9.27 -10.69 -15.92
C ASP A 88 10.51 -10.46 -15.04
N GLY A 89 10.95 -9.21 -14.91
CA GLY A 89 12.07 -8.80 -14.07
C GLY A 89 11.77 -8.94 -12.57
N PHE A 90 10.61 -8.44 -12.12
CA PHE A 90 10.22 -8.53 -10.71
C PHE A 90 9.99 -9.97 -10.25
N LYS A 91 9.48 -10.85 -11.13
CA LYS A 91 9.30 -12.27 -10.84
C LYS A 91 10.61 -12.94 -10.40
N GLN A 92 11.74 -12.50 -10.96
CA GLN A 92 13.07 -13.04 -10.62
C GLN A 92 13.49 -12.76 -9.16
N VAL A 93 12.87 -11.78 -8.49
CA VAL A 93 13.25 -11.34 -7.13
C VAL A 93 12.18 -11.56 -6.07
N LEU A 94 10.98 -12.06 -6.42
CA LEU A 94 9.83 -12.16 -5.48
C LEU A 94 10.11 -12.98 -4.21
N SER A 95 10.99 -13.97 -4.28
CA SER A 95 11.35 -14.83 -3.15
C SER A 95 12.37 -14.21 -2.19
N LYS A 96 12.80 -12.96 -2.43
CA LYS A 96 13.77 -12.24 -1.62
C LYS A 96 13.11 -11.09 -0.86
N LYS A 97 13.52 -10.91 0.39
CA LYS A 97 13.17 -9.73 1.19
C LYS A 97 13.78 -8.51 0.47
N ILE A 98 12.96 -7.72 -0.19
CA ILE A 98 13.42 -6.50 -0.87
C ILE A 98 13.92 -5.54 0.21
N LEU A 99 15.21 -5.19 0.14
CA LEU A 99 15.80 -4.23 1.06
C LEU A 99 15.12 -2.86 0.88
N PRO A 100 14.85 -2.12 1.97
CA PRO A 100 14.11 -0.85 1.92
C PRO A 100 14.78 0.25 1.08
N THR A 101 16.03 0.06 0.66
CA THR A 101 16.79 0.95 -0.23
C THR A 101 16.44 0.81 -1.72
N ALA A 102 15.63 -0.18 -2.12
CA ALA A 102 15.10 -0.25 -3.49
C ALA A 102 14.07 0.87 -3.71
N ARG A 103 14.56 2.05 -4.11
CA ARG A 103 13.75 3.21 -4.49
C ARG A 103 13.06 2.92 -5.83
N SER A 104 12.00 2.12 -5.80
CA SER A 104 11.23 1.78 -6.98
C SER A 104 10.33 2.95 -7.37
N ILE A 105 10.74 3.74 -8.37
CA ILE A 105 9.93 4.80 -9.00
C ILE A 105 8.62 4.29 -9.63
N HIS A 106 8.39 2.97 -9.63
CA HIS A 106 7.17 2.33 -10.12
C HIS A 106 6.45 1.57 -9.01
N PRO A 107 5.11 1.54 -9.03
CA PRO A 107 4.31 0.73 -8.11
C PRO A 107 4.36 -0.77 -8.44
N PHE A 108 5.43 -1.27 -9.08
CA PHE A 108 5.47 -2.64 -9.59
C PHE A 108 5.84 -3.68 -8.52
N MET A 109 6.68 -3.37 -7.51
CA MET A 109 6.76 -4.20 -6.29
C MET A 109 7.62 -3.62 -5.16
N ASN A 110 7.07 -3.61 -3.93
CA ASN A 110 7.81 -4.00 -2.71
C ASN A 110 6.94 -5.04 -1.94
N PRO A 111 7.28 -6.34 -1.96
CA PRO A 111 6.49 -7.42 -1.37
C PRO A 111 6.55 -7.47 0.16
N SER A 112 7.39 -6.64 0.80
CA SER A 112 7.51 -6.55 2.27
C SER A 112 6.60 -5.47 2.88
N ILE A 113 5.89 -4.71 2.04
CA ILE A 113 5.18 -3.49 2.41
C ILE A 113 3.67 -3.74 2.23
N PRO A 114 2.83 -3.56 3.28
CA PRO A 114 1.39 -3.75 3.18
C PRO A 114 0.77 -2.82 2.13
N LEU A 115 -0.31 -3.25 1.46
CA LEU A 115 -0.93 -2.51 0.33
C LEU A 115 -1.28 -1.04 0.66
N LYS A 116 -1.54 -0.72 1.93
CA LYS A 116 -1.78 0.67 2.38
C LYS A 116 -0.56 1.60 2.21
N SER A 117 0.65 1.04 2.10
CA SER A 117 1.90 1.77 1.87
C SER A 117 2.48 1.51 0.48
N TRP A 118 1.65 1.11 -0.49
CA TRP A 118 1.99 1.15 -1.92
C TRP A 118 1.68 2.52 -2.56
N CYS A 119 0.88 3.35 -1.87
CA CYS A 119 0.86 4.81 -2.04
C CYS A 119 1.47 5.49 -0.80
N PRO A 120 2.80 5.68 -0.78
CA PRO A 120 3.39 6.78 -0.08
C PRO A 120 4.30 7.49 -1.08
N SER A 121 3.75 8.54 -1.68
CA SER A 121 4.49 9.79 -1.75
C SER A 121 5.87 9.78 -2.39
N PHE A 122 5.87 9.76 -3.72
CA PHE A 122 7.05 10.07 -4.53
C PHE A 122 7.40 11.57 -4.52
N ARG A 123 8.11 11.99 -3.46
CA ARG A 123 8.81 13.28 -3.25
C ARG A 123 7.97 14.49 -2.86
#